data_AF-A0A2N2JGV0-F1
#
_entry.id   AF-A0A2N2JGV0-F1
#
_cell.length_a   1.000
_cell.length_b   1.000
_cell.length_c   1.000
_cell.angle_alpha   90.00
_cell.angle_beta   90.00
_cell.angle_gamma   90.00
#
_symmetry.space_group_name_H-M   'P 1'
#
loop_
_entity.id
_entity.type
_entity.pdbx_description
1 polymer ?
#
loop_
_entity_poly.entity_id
_entity_poly.type
_entity_poly.pdbx_seq_one_letter_code
_entity_poly.pdbx_strand_id
1 'polypeptide(L)'
;MAGFVGVLLHRWYTALEAAFERIERTLVGALSGGEAWHQDLLRLMALDVPDARPAILRRETVAALLPYLRFRNFLRHAYAVELDPAKLHALVAPLADAQKQIAEDISAFLVNTRAALRSAAARSEP
;
A
#
# COMPACT_ATOMS: atom_id res chain seq x y z
N MET A 1 -22.16 -15.19 3.29
CA MET A 1 -21.02 -14.76 4.14
C MET A 1 -19.74 -14.48 3.34
N ALA A 2 -19.26 -15.41 2.49
CA ALA A 2 -18.02 -15.22 1.72
C ALA A 2 -18.01 -13.96 0.83
N GLY A 3 -19.11 -13.66 0.13
CA GLY A 3 -19.23 -12.44 -0.69
C GLY A 3 -19.01 -11.14 0.09
N PHE A 4 -19.61 -11.03 1.28
CA PHE A 4 -19.46 -9.84 2.14
C PHE A 4 -18.01 -9.66 2.60
N VAL A 5 -17.37 -10.73 3.07
CA VAL A 5 -15.96 -10.70 3.48
C VAL A 5 -15.04 -10.33 2.32
N GLY A 6 -15.31 -10.85 1.11
CA GLY A 6 -14.57 -10.46 -0.10
C GLY A 6 -14.67 -8.97 -0.40
N VAL A 7 -15.87 -8.38 -0.29
CA VAL A 7 -16.06 -6.93 -0.47
C VAL A 7 -15.32 -6.11 0.60
N LEU A 8 -15.33 -6.55 1.86
CA LEU A 8 -14.57 -5.88 2.92
C LEU A 8 -13.07 -5.93 2.66
N LEU A 9 -12.54 -7.07 2.23
CA LEU A 9 -11.12 -7.22 1.91
C LEU A 9 -10.69 -6.35 0.73
N HIS A 10 -11.54 -6.28 -0.30
CA HIS A 10 -11.33 -5.37 -1.42
C HIS A 10 -11.30 -3.91 -0.97
N ARG A 11 -12.28 -3.48 -0.15
CA ARG A 11 -12.32 -2.10 0.38
C ARG A 11 -11.10 -1.78 1.24
N TRP A 12 -10.66 -2.73 2.07
CA TRP A 12 -9.47 -2.57 2.89
C TRP A 12 -8.22 -2.32 2.02
N TYR A 13 -8.01 -3.13 0.98
CA TYR A 13 -6.85 -2.94 0.11
C TYR A 13 -6.96 -1.64 -0.72
N THR A 14 -8.14 -1.28 -1.22
CA THR A 14 -8.38 -0.02 -1.93
C THR A 14 -8.07 1.21 -1.05
N ALA A 15 -8.33 1.14 0.26
CA ALA A 15 -7.97 2.21 1.19
C ALA A 15 -6.44 2.38 1.32
N LEU A 16 -5.68 1.28 1.29
CA LEU A 16 -4.21 1.33 1.26
C LEU A 16 -3.71 1.95 -0.05
N GLU A 17 -4.25 1.54 -1.20
CA GLU A 17 -3.91 2.13 -2.50
C GLU A 17 -4.12 3.65 -2.51
N ALA A 18 -5.26 4.11 -1.98
CA ALA A 18 -5.57 5.54 -1.89
C ALA A 18 -4.58 6.31 -0.99
N ALA A 19 -4.14 5.70 0.12
CA ALA A 19 -3.15 6.29 1.00
C ALA A 19 -1.78 6.40 0.31
N PHE A 20 -1.33 5.35 -0.36
CA PHE A 20 -0.08 5.33 -1.12
C PHE A 20 -0.08 6.35 -2.27
N GLU A 21 -1.18 6.40 -3.03
CA GLU A 21 -1.37 7.40 -4.08
C GLU A 21 -1.26 8.82 -3.53
N ARG A 22 -1.88 9.09 -2.38
CA ARG A 22 -1.82 10.42 -1.76
C ARG A 22 -0.39 10.78 -1.36
N ILE A 23 0.38 9.84 -0.83
CA ILE A 23 1.79 10.07 -0.47
C ILE A 23 2.61 10.40 -1.72
N GLU A 24 2.48 9.61 -2.78
CA GLU A 24 3.16 9.85 -4.07
C GLU A 24 2.85 11.23 -4.65
N ARG A 25 1.56 11.58 -4.75
CA ARG A 25 1.14 12.88 -5.26
C ARG A 25 1.65 14.05 -4.43
N THR A 26 1.80 13.85 -3.11
CA THR A 26 2.23 14.91 -2.20
C THR A 26 3.74 15.11 -2.23
N LEU A 27 4.52 14.03 -2.29
CA LEU A 27 5.99 14.10 -2.14
C LEU A 27 6.76 14.07 -3.47
N VAL A 28 6.19 13.45 -4.51
CA VAL A 28 6.84 13.30 -5.83
C VAL A 28 6.17 14.17 -6.90
N GLY A 29 4.87 14.44 -6.76
CA GLY A 29 4.13 15.38 -7.61
C GLY A 29 3.45 14.76 -8.83
N ALA A 30 3.76 13.51 -9.21
CA ALA A 30 3.04 12.83 -10.28
C ALA A 30 3.04 11.31 -10.11
N LEU A 31 1.91 10.69 -10.47
CA LEU A 31 1.83 9.27 -10.81
C LEU A 31 1.68 9.19 -12.32
N SER A 32 2.49 8.36 -12.97
CA SER A 32 2.31 8.04 -14.40
C SER A 32 0.92 7.43 -14.59
N GLY A 33 0.02 8.17 -15.23
CA GLY A 33 -1.35 7.74 -15.46
C GLY A 33 -1.44 6.54 -16.42
N GLY A 34 -2.37 5.62 -16.15
CA GLY A 34 -2.67 4.46 -17.01
C GLY A 34 -3.30 3.30 -16.23
N GLU A 35 -4.13 2.46 -16.83
CA GLU A 35 -4.94 1.45 -16.10
C GLU A 35 -4.10 0.46 -15.23
N ALA A 36 -2.81 0.30 -15.55
CA ALA A 36 -1.89 -0.57 -14.82
C ALA A 36 -1.13 0.11 -13.66
N TRP A 37 -1.26 1.43 -13.44
CA TRP A 37 -0.45 2.16 -12.46
C TRP A 37 -0.63 1.62 -11.03
N HIS A 38 -1.80 1.08 -10.70
CA HIS A 38 -2.07 0.45 -9.40
C HIS A 38 -1.17 -0.78 -9.15
N GLN A 39 -0.78 -1.51 -10.19
CA GLN A 39 0.13 -2.67 -10.05
C GLN A 39 1.54 -2.23 -9.69
N ASP A 40 1.95 -1.07 -10.20
CA ASP A 40 3.27 -0.50 -9.94
C ASP A 40 3.29 0.28 -8.62
N LEU A 41 2.16 0.84 -8.18
CA LEU A 41 2.06 1.60 -6.94
C LEU A 41 2.65 0.86 -5.74
N LEU A 42 2.25 -0.41 -5.53
CA LEU A 42 2.75 -1.20 -4.41
C LEU A 42 4.27 -1.41 -4.49
N ARG A 43 4.82 -1.59 -5.71
CA ARG A 43 6.27 -1.73 -5.90
C ARG A 43 7.01 -0.42 -5.65
N LEU A 44 6.46 0.70 -6.12
CA LEU A 44 7.00 2.03 -5.87
C LEU A 44 7.13 2.33 -4.38
N MET A 45 6.21 1.83 -3.54
CA MET A 45 6.28 2.02 -2.09
C MET A 45 7.53 1.42 -1.45
N ALA A 46 8.17 0.42 -2.07
CA ALA A 46 9.41 -0.17 -1.58
C ALA A 46 10.69 0.46 -2.15
N LEU A 47 10.56 1.48 -3.00
CA LEU A 47 11.69 2.18 -3.59
C LEU A 47 11.97 3.48 -2.85
N ASP A 48 13.24 3.74 -2.62
CA ASP A 48 13.75 5.08 -2.34
C ASP A 48 13.61 5.93 -3.60
N VAL A 49 13.05 7.12 -3.44
CA VAL A 49 12.96 8.13 -4.50
C VAL A 49 13.92 9.25 -4.11
N PRO A 50 15.11 9.34 -4.75
CA PRO A 50 16.12 10.35 -4.43
C PRO A 50 15.52 11.75 -4.37
N ASP A 51 15.94 12.51 -3.36
CA ASP A 51 15.53 13.90 -3.11
C ASP A 51 14.02 14.12 -2.84
N ALA A 52 13.18 13.09 -2.90
CA ALA A 52 11.74 13.17 -2.67
C ALA A 52 11.28 12.41 -1.42
N ARG A 53 11.58 11.11 -1.30
CA ARG A 53 11.21 10.30 -0.14
C ARG A 53 12.01 8.99 -0.03
N PRO A 54 12.27 8.48 1.19
CA PRO A 54 12.71 7.11 1.35
C PRO A 54 11.58 6.12 1.01
N ALA A 55 11.92 4.83 0.93
CA ALA A 55 10.98 3.74 0.84
C ALA A 55 9.99 3.78 2.01
N ILE A 56 8.72 3.59 1.70
CA ILE A 56 7.62 3.61 2.66
C ILE A 56 7.42 2.22 3.25
N LEU A 57 7.53 1.18 2.41
CA LEU A 57 7.31 -0.21 2.78
C LEU A 57 8.61 -1.01 2.69
N ARG A 58 8.80 -1.94 3.62
CA ARG A 58 9.79 -3.00 3.52
C ARG A 58 9.41 -3.99 2.41
N ARG A 59 10.40 -4.71 1.88
CA ARG A 59 10.19 -5.71 0.82
C ARG A 59 9.27 -6.84 1.28
N GLU A 60 9.37 -7.23 2.55
CA GLU A 60 8.56 -8.26 3.18
C GLU A 60 7.09 -7.83 3.25
N THR A 61 6.82 -6.58 3.60
CA THR A 61 5.46 -6.00 3.63
C THR A 61 4.86 -5.95 2.23
N VAL A 62 5.65 -5.58 1.21
CA VAL A 62 5.19 -5.64 -0.19
C VAL A 62 4.85 -7.08 -0.59
N ALA A 63 5.69 -8.06 -0.24
CA ALA A 63 5.41 -9.46 -0.52
C ALA A 63 4.12 -9.95 0.16
N ALA A 64 3.88 -9.52 1.41
CA ALA A 64 2.65 -9.80 2.14
C ALA A 64 1.42 -9.14 1.48
N LEU A 65 1.57 -7.99 0.82
CA LEU A 65 0.48 -7.25 0.19
C LEU A 65 0.11 -7.73 -1.22
N LEU A 66 1.02 -8.41 -1.93
CA LEU A 66 0.81 -8.90 -3.30
C LEU A 66 -0.44 -9.78 -3.49
N PRO A 67 -0.79 -10.73 -2.59
CA PRO A 67 -2.02 -11.52 -2.69
C PRO A 67 -3.28 -10.66 -2.69
N TYR A 68 -3.32 -9.58 -1.91
CA TYR A 68 -4.47 -8.70 -1.80
C TYR A 68 -4.64 -7.81 -3.03
N LEU A 69 -3.54 -7.34 -3.63
CA LEU A 69 -3.55 -6.67 -4.95
C LEU A 69 -4.18 -7.58 -6.01
N ARG A 70 -3.72 -8.83 -6.08
CA ARG A 70 -4.25 -9.83 -7.02
C ARG A 70 -5.73 -10.08 -6.77
N PHE A 71 -6.13 -10.22 -5.51
CA PHE A 71 -7.53 -10.42 -5.13
C PHE A 71 -8.40 -9.21 -5.51
N ARG A 72 -7.93 -7.99 -5.26
CA ARG A 72 -8.63 -6.74 -5.61
C ARG A 72 -8.88 -6.66 -7.12
N ASN A 73 -7.88 -7.00 -7.93
CA ASN A 73 -8.02 -7.05 -9.38
C ASN A 73 -8.98 -8.16 -9.83
N PHE A 74 -8.89 -9.34 -9.23
CA PHE A 74 -9.83 -10.44 -9.48
C PHE A 74 -11.28 -10.02 -9.20
N LEU A 75 -11.54 -9.45 -8.01
CA LEU A 75 -12.90 -9.10 -7.58
C LEU A 75 -13.54 -8.02 -8.46
N ARG A 76 -12.74 -7.11 -9.05
CA ARG A 76 -13.22 -6.10 -10.03
C ARG A 76 -13.88 -6.71 -11.26
N HIS A 77 -13.51 -7.94 -11.64
CA HIS A 77 -14.02 -8.62 -12.83
C HIS A 77 -14.99 -9.76 -12.52
N ALA A 78 -15.15 -10.11 -11.24
CA ALA A 78 -15.81 -11.33 -10.81
C ALA A 78 -17.34 -11.20 -10.61
N TYR A 79 -18.03 -10.30 -11.33
CA TYR A 79 -19.45 -9.94 -11.11
C TYR A 79 -20.45 -11.11 -11.08
N ALA A 80 -20.05 -12.34 -11.43
CA ALA A 80 -20.88 -13.55 -11.37
C ALA A 80 -20.18 -14.79 -10.75
N VAL A 81 -19.03 -14.65 -10.08
CA VAL A 81 -18.26 -15.80 -9.57
C VAL A 81 -18.52 -16.02 -8.07
N GLU A 82 -18.89 -17.23 -7.70
CA GLU A 82 -18.94 -17.65 -6.30
C GLU A 82 -17.52 -17.69 -5.72
N LEU A 83 -17.27 -16.95 -4.64
CA LEU A 83 -15.96 -16.91 -4.00
C LEU A 83 -15.68 -18.24 -3.29
N ASP A 84 -14.58 -18.87 -3.65
CA ASP A 84 -14.03 -20.03 -2.97
C ASP A 84 -13.69 -19.68 -1.49
N PRO A 85 -14.39 -20.27 -0.51
CA PRO A 85 -14.17 -19.98 0.90
C PRO A 85 -12.75 -20.30 1.39
N ALA A 86 -12.11 -21.33 0.85
CA ALA A 86 -10.75 -21.71 1.25
C ALA A 86 -9.73 -20.67 0.78
N LYS A 87 -9.87 -20.17 -0.46
CA LYS A 87 -9.03 -19.07 -0.97
C LYS A 87 -9.24 -17.78 -0.20
N LEU A 88 -10.49 -17.47 0.17
CA LEU A 88 -10.78 -16.28 0.97
C LEU A 88 -10.19 -16.40 2.38
N HIS A 89 -10.31 -17.56 3.02
CA HIS A 89 -9.70 -17.82 4.32
C HIS A 89 -8.16 -17.65 4.28
N ALA A 90 -7.51 -18.13 3.22
CA ALA A 90 -6.07 -17.96 3.02
C ALA A 90 -5.62 -16.49 2.90
N LEU A 91 -6.52 -15.58 2.50
CA LEU A 91 -6.27 -14.14 2.51
C LEU A 91 -6.58 -13.50 3.86
N VAL A 92 -7.62 -13.96 4.56
CA VAL A 92 -8.02 -13.38 5.85
C VAL A 92 -7.09 -13.79 6.98
N ALA A 93 -6.60 -15.04 6.99
CA ALA A 93 -5.74 -15.56 8.06
C ALA A 93 -4.49 -14.70 8.32
N PRO A 94 -3.71 -14.26 7.31
CA PRO A 94 -2.53 -13.40 7.53
C PRO A 94 -2.85 -11.89 7.60
N LEU A 95 -4.12 -11.48 7.59
CA LEU A 95 -4.50 -10.07 7.47
C LEU A 95 -4.02 -9.21 8.65
N ALA A 96 -4.09 -9.75 9.87
CA ALA A 96 -3.65 -9.05 11.08
C ALA A 96 -2.14 -8.79 11.06
N ASP A 97 -1.35 -9.76 10.62
CA ASP A 97 0.10 -9.63 10.50
C ASP A 97 0.47 -8.63 9.41
N ALA A 98 -0.22 -8.67 8.26
CA ALA A 98 -0.04 -7.68 7.20
C ALA A 98 -0.37 -6.25 7.71
N GLN A 99 -1.46 -6.08 8.46
CA GLN A 99 -1.80 -4.79 9.07
C GLN A 99 -0.73 -4.29 10.04
N LYS A 100 -0.17 -5.19 10.86
CA LYS A 100 0.93 -4.85 11.77
C LYS A 100 2.16 -4.39 11.01
N GLN A 101 2.59 -5.12 9.99
CA GLN A 101 3.73 -4.77 9.15
C GLN A 101 3.56 -3.40 8.48
N ILE A 102 2.36 -3.11 7.95
CA ILE A 102 2.03 -1.81 7.35
C ILE A 102 2.11 -0.68 8.39
N ALA A 103 1.56 -0.90 9.59
CA ALA A 103 1.57 0.11 10.64
C ALA A 103 2.98 0.43 11.13
N GLU A 104 3.83 -0.59 11.27
CA GLU A 104 5.26 -0.42 11.59
C GLU A 104 5.99 0.38 10.50
N ASP A 105 5.79 0.01 9.24
CA ASP A 105 6.43 0.64 8.08
C ASP A 105 6.05 2.12 7.94
N ILE A 106 4.75 2.42 8.01
CA ILE A 106 4.25 3.79 7.95
C ILE A 106 4.78 4.60 9.14
N SER A 107 4.82 4.01 10.34
CA SER A 107 5.34 4.69 11.53
C SER A 107 6.82 5.04 11.38
N ALA A 108 7.63 4.08 10.90
CA ALA A 108 9.05 4.30 10.61
C ALA A 108 9.24 5.39 9.53
N PHE A 109 8.47 5.32 8.45
CA PHE A 109 8.48 6.31 7.38
C PHE A 109 8.17 7.73 7.90
N LEU A 110 7.12 7.89 8.71
CA LEU A 110 6.73 9.18 9.28
C LEU A 110 7.79 9.75 10.23
N VAL A 111 8.41 8.90 11.07
CA VAL A 111 9.49 9.32 11.97
C VAL A 111 10.69 9.82 11.16
N ASN A 112 11.12 9.05 10.16
CA ASN A 112 12.27 9.38 9.32
C ASN A 112 12.03 10.65 8.50
N THR A 113 10.84 10.79 7.91
CA THR A 113 10.47 11.96 7.12
C THR A 113 10.41 13.24 7.98
N ARG A 114 9.85 13.16 9.19
CA ARG A 114 9.84 14.29 10.14
C ARG A 114 11.24 14.67 10.59
N ALA A 115 12.13 13.71 10.81
CA ALA A 115 13.52 13.98 11.14
C ALA A 115 14.22 14.72 9.97
N ALA A 116 14.06 14.22 8.74
CA ALA A 116 14.65 14.83 7.55
C ALA A 116 14.17 16.27 7.32
N LEU A 117 12.87 16.54 7.46
CA LEU A 117 12.30 17.89 7.33
C LEU A 117 12.86 18.86 8.38
N ARG A 118 13.02 18.42 9.63
CA ARG A 118 13.62 19.25 10.69
C ARG A 118 15.08 19.58 10.41
N SER A 119 15.85 18.59 9.97
CA SER A 119 17.25 18.80 9.59
C SER A 119 17.40 19.70 8.37
N ALA A 120 16.46 19.66 7.42
CA ALA A 120 16.44 20.57 6.28
C ALA A 120 16.12 22.02 6.71
N ALA A 121 15.12 22.22 7.57
CA ALA A 121 14.78 23.54 8.10
C ALA A 121 15.95 24.18 8.88
N ALA A 122 16.65 23.41 9.70
CA ALA A 122 17.80 23.88 10.49
C ALA A 122 19.03 24.27 9.64
N ARG A 123 19.13 23.79 8.39
CA ARG A 123 20.20 24.20 7.45
C ARG A 123 19.85 25.46 6.65
N SER A 124 18.61 25.93 6.74
CA SER A 124 18.10 27.06 5.99
C SER A 124 18.07 28.36 6.79
N GLU A 125 18.44 28.33 8.07
CA GLU A 125 18.65 29.55 8.88
C GLU A 125 20.08 30.07 8.68
N PRO A 126 20.25 31.37 8.31
CA PRO A 126 21.55 32.00 8.07
C PRO A 126 22.37 32.24 9.34
#